data_AF-A0A559IXZ5-F1
#
_entry.id   AF-A0A559IXZ5-F1
#
_cell.length_a   1.000
_cell.length_b   1.000
_cell.length_c   1.000
_cell.angle_alpha   90.00
_cell.angle_beta   90.00
_cell.angle_gamma   90.00
#
_symmetry.space_group_name_H-M   'P 1'
#
loop_
_entity.id
_entity.type
_entity.pdbx_description
1 polymer ?
#
loop_
_entity_poly.entity_id
_entity_poly.type
_entity_poly.pdbx_seq_one_letter_code
_entity_poly.pdbx_strand_id
1 'polypeptide(L)'
;MISVNPYFITDLLSPITGLADDDEAVEQYKYIDTTNDIYYREIIRNEIRMYYNCLNSVKKEKVKRALNYYLATSEIDFERVFESCLPPFDPPKDARDFFVWIWEEFYGGEVYEVPNKAIYVINSDVNEPNRSS
;
A
#
# COMPACT_ATOMS: atom_id res chain seq x y z
N MET A 1 -20.33 10.98 -5.72
CA MET A 1 -19.68 10.06 -4.76
C MET A 1 -18.66 9.24 -5.51
N ILE A 2 -17.45 9.10 -4.96
CA ILE A 2 -16.33 8.36 -5.52
C ILE A 2 -16.39 6.94 -4.96
N SER A 3 -16.58 5.94 -5.81
CA SER A 3 -16.48 4.54 -5.39
C SER A 3 -15.03 4.19 -5.07
N VAL A 4 -14.79 3.55 -3.92
CA VAL A 4 -13.48 3.08 -3.48
C VAL A 4 -13.58 1.65 -2.99
N ASN A 5 -12.65 0.80 -3.43
CA ASN A 5 -12.56 -0.57 -2.93
C ASN A 5 -11.23 -0.75 -2.16
N PRO A 6 -11.28 -1.01 -0.84
CA PRO A 6 -10.10 -1.20 0.01
C PRO A 6 -9.18 -2.34 -0.46
N TYR A 7 -9.72 -3.37 -1.12
CA TYR A 7 -8.96 -4.54 -1.55
C TYR A 7 -7.92 -4.22 -2.64
N PHE A 8 -7.97 -3.04 -3.27
CA PHE A 8 -6.87 -2.58 -4.12
C PHE A 8 -5.59 -2.27 -3.34
N ILE A 9 -5.66 -2.00 -2.03
CA ILE A 9 -4.47 -1.90 -1.17
C ILE A 9 -3.87 -3.28 -0.94
N THR A 10 -4.69 -4.28 -0.65
CA THR A 10 -4.22 -5.68 -0.52
C THR A 10 -3.56 -6.16 -1.81
N ASP A 11 -4.17 -5.90 -2.97
CA ASP A 11 -3.60 -6.23 -4.29
C ASP A 11 -2.26 -5.50 -4.52
N LEU A 12 -2.18 -4.21 -4.16
CA LEU A 12 -0.95 -3.42 -4.28
C LEU A 12 0.19 -3.98 -3.43
N LEU A 13 -0.11 -4.45 -2.21
CA LEU A 13 0.87 -4.99 -1.27
C LEU A 13 1.21 -6.47 -1.52
N SER A 14 0.59 -7.10 -2.52
CA SER A 14 0.86 -8.51 -2.87
C SER A 14 2.34 -8.87 -3.05
N PRO A 15 3.25 -8.01 -3.58
CA PRO A 15 4.65 -8.37 -3.75
C PRO A 15 5.39 -8.63 -2.44
N ILE A 16 4.94 -8.03 -1.34
CA ILE A 16 5.54 -8.21 -0.01
C ILE A 16 4.71 -9.15 0.88
N THR A 17 3.64 -9.74 0.35
CA THR A 17 2.69 -10.52 1.13
C THR A 17 3.16 -11.97 1.27
N GLY A 18 3.19 -12.50 2.49
CA GLY A 18 3.61 -13.87 2.82
C GLY A 18 5.12 -14.09 2.80
N LEU A 19 5.92 -13.03 2.61
CA LEU A 19 7.38 -13.13 2.55
C LEU A 19 8.02 -13.52 3.90
N ALA A 20 7.30 -13.45 5.02
CA ALA A 20 7.77 -13.98 6.31
C ALA A 20 7.92 -15.52 6.33
N ASP A 21 7.26 -16.23 5.41
CA ASP A 21 7.37 -17.70 5.26
C ASP A 21 8.45 -18.10 4.23
N ASP A 22 9.14 -17.13 3.60
CA ASP A 22 10.20 -17.36 2.62
C ASP A 22 11.58 -17.11 3.26
N ASP A 23 12.35 -18.20 3.45
CA ASP A 23 13.68 -18.16 4.07
C ASP A 23 14.65 -17.19 3.36
N GLU A 24 14.58 -17.08 2.03
CA GLU A 24 15.44 -16.18 1.26
C GLU A 24 15.05 -14.72 1.48
N ALA A 25 13.75 -14.42 1.48
CA ALA A 25 13.26 -13.08 1.77
C ALA A 25 13.56 -12.66 3.22
N VAL A 26 13.40 -13.57 4.19
CA VAL A 26 13.77 -13.33 5.59
C VAL A 26 15.25 -12.97 5.72
N GLU A 27 16.13 -13.74 5.06
CA GLU A 27 17.57 -13.48 5.06
C GLU A 27 17.94 -12.16 4.35
N GLN A 28 17.21 -11.78 3.29
CA GLN A 28 17.38 -10.50 2.61
C GLN A 28 17.03 -9.30 3.51
N TYR A 29 15.99 -9.43 4.33
CA TYR A 29 15.40 -8.30 5.06
C TYR A 29 15.73 -8.24 6.56
N LYS A 30 16.38 -9.26 7.12
CA LYS A 30 16.70 -9.38 8.57
C LYS A 30 17.44 -8.21 9.22
N TYR A 31 18.11 -7.36 8.45
CA TYR A 31 18.90 -6.22 8.94
C TYR A 31 18.34 -4.87 8.50
N ILE A 32 17.08 -4.80 8.09
CA ILE A 32 16.43 -3.51 7.86
C ILE A 32 16.49 -2.67 9.14
N ASP A 33 16.98 -1.44 9.01
CA ASP A 33 16.87 -0.43 10.04
C ASP A 33 15.50 0.25 9.91
N THR A 34 14.58 -0.12 10.80
CA THR A 34 13.20 0.38 10.82
C THR A 34 13.09 1.86 11.20
N THR A 35 14.20 2.47 11.62
CA THR A 35 14.29 3.92 11.92
C THR A 35 14.71 4.75 10.71
N ASN A 36 15.12 4.11 9.61
CA ASN A 36 15.64 4.77 8.42
C ASN A 36 14.67 4.58 7.24
N ASP A 37 14.05 5.69 6.79
CA ASP A 37 13.05 5.69 5.72
C ASP A 37 13.60 5.24 4.36
N ILE A 38 14.92 5.34 4.15
CA ILE A 38 15.58 4.93 2.91
C ILE A 38 15.30 3.46 2.60
N TYR A 39 15.38 2.57 3.59
CA TYR A 39 15.15 1.14 3.38
C TYR A 39 13.72 0.84 2.92
N TYR A 40 12.73 1.44 3.58
CA TYR A 40 11.33 1.28 3.18
C TYR A 40 11.07 1.82 1.78
N ARG A 41 11.64 2.98 1.44
CA ARG A 41 11.53 3.55 0.10
C ARG A 41 12.19 2.67 -0.97
N GLU A 42 13.30 2.02 -0.66
CA GLU A 42 13.93 1.04 -1.55
C GLU A 42 13.04 -0.18 -1.79
N ILE A 43 12.44 -0.75 -0.74
CA ILE A 43 11.47 -1.84 -0.87
C ILE A 43 10.28 -1.41 -1.72
N ILE A 44 9.73 -0.22 -1.45
CA ILE A 44 8.61 0.34 -2.23
C ILE A 44 9.00 0.46 -3.71
N ARG A 45 10.22 0.91 -4.04
CA ARG A 45 10.67 1.05 -5.45
C ARG A 45 10.92 -0.30 -6.12
N ASN A 46 11.53 -1.24 -5.42
CA ASN A 46 11.99 -2.49 -6.01
C ASN A 46 10.86 -3.52 -6.09
N GLU A 47 9.96 -3.57 -5.11
CA GLU A 47 8.90 -4.57 -5.06
C GLU A 47 7.57 -3.98 -5.53
N ILE A 48 7.07 -2.98 -4.79
CA ILE A 48 5.70 -2.49 -4.94
C ILE A 48 5.55 -1.67 -6.23
N ARG A 49 6.51 -0.79 -6.53
CA ARG A 49 6.48 0.06 -7.73
C ARG A 49 6.68 -0.75 -9.00
N MET A 50 7.51 -1.79 -8.96
CA MET A 50 7.67 -2.71 -10.10
C MET A 50 6.35 -3.40 -10.42
N TYR A 51 5.65 -3.93 -9.41
CA TYR A 51 4.30 -4.48 -9.58
C TYR A 51 3.31 -3.43 -10.09
N TYR A 52 3.25 -2.27 -9.45
CA TYR A 52 2.36 -1.17 -9.83
C TYR A 52 2.55 -0.75 -11.29
N ASN A 53 3.79 -0.69 -11.77
CA ASN A 53 4.09 -0.33 -13.15
C ASN A 53 3.48 -1.29 -14.18
N CYS A 54 3.35 -2.57 -13.84
CA CYS A 54 2.72 -3.61 -14.66
C CYS A 54 1.18 -3.52 -14.70
N LEU A 55 0.56 -2.75 -13.80
CA LEU A 55 -0.89 -2.55 -13.78
C LEU A 55 -1.36 -1.69 -14.95
N ASN A 56 -2.55 -2.00 -15.47
CA ASN A 56 -3.22 -1.16 -16.46
C ASN A 56 -3.71 0.16 -15.83
N SER A 57 -4.04 1.15 -16.66
CA SER A 57 -4.46 2.48 -16.19
C SER A 57 -5.70 2.45 -15.30
N VAL A 58 -6.66 1.55 -15.57
CA VAL A 58 -7.87 1.41 -14.76
C VAL A 58 -7.55 0.93 -13.36
N LYS A 59 -6.70 -0.09 -13.21
CA LYS A 59 -6.26 -0.58 -11.90
C LYS A 59 -5.43 0.46 -11.16
N LYS A 60 -4.52 1.17 -11.85
CA LYS A 60 -3.73 2.28 -11.26
C LYS A 60 -4.62 3.36 -10.65
N GLU A 61 -5.67 3.77 -11.36
CA GLU A 61 -6.65 4.73 -10.85
C GLU A 61 -7.42 4.21 -9.61
N LYS A 62 -7.79 2.93 -9.60
CA LYS A 62 -8.47 2.32 -8.45
C LYS A 62 -7.55 2.21 -7.23
N VAL A 63 -6.28 1.83 -7.43
CA VAL A 63 -5.23 1.84 -6.40
C VAL A 63 -5.05 3.25 -5.84
N LYS A 64 -4.92 4.26 -6.71
CA LYS A 64 -4.79 5.67 -6.30
C LYS A 64 -5.94 6.10 -5.40
N ARG A 65 -7.18 5.80 -5.79
CA ARG A 65 -8.38 6.12 -4.99
C ARG A 65 -8.39 5.40 -3.65
N ALA A 66 -8.01 4.13 -3.62
CA ALA A 66 -7.93 3.35 -2.39
C ALA A 66 -6.88 3.93 -1.44
N LEU A 67 -5.69 4.24 -1.95
CA LEU A 67 -4.61 4.80 -1.14
C LEU A 67 -4.95 6.20 -0.62
N ASN A 68 -5.55 7.02 -1.48
CA ASN A 68 -6.05 8.33 -1.09
C ASN A 68 -7.13 8.26 0.00
N TYR A 69 -8.08 7.34 -0.12
CA TYR A 69 -9.09 7.09 0.90
C TYR A 69 -8.48 6.66 2.23
N TYR A 70 -7.47 5.77 2.21
CA TYR A 70 -6.77 5.33 3.41
C TYR A 70 -6.09 6.51 4.11
N LEU A 71 -5.30 7.29 3.36
CA LEU A 71 -4.54 8.41 3.89
C LEU A 71 -5.40 9.60 4.36
N ALA A 72 -6.59 9.77 3.80
CA ALA A 72 -7.55 10.81 4.18
C ALA A 72 -8.44 10.42 5.37
N THR A 73 -8.43 9.15 5.79
CA THR A 73 -9.33 8.63 6.83
C THR A 73 -8.57 8.37 8.13
N SER A 74 -8.99 9.00 9.22
CA SER A 74 -8.35 8.84 10.55
C SER A 74 -8.68 7.51 11.25
N GLU A 75 -9.55 6.69 10.67
CA GLU A 75 -10.05 5.44 11.26
C GLU A 75 -9.27 4.20 10.77
N ILE A 76 -8.29 4.38 9.87
CA ILE A 76 -7.50 3.27 9.35
C ILE A 76 -6.44 2.86 10.36
N ASP A 77 -6.47 1.59 10.73
CA ASP A 77 -5.43 0.91 11.48
C ASP A 77 -4.33 0.46 10.52
N PHE A 78 -3.36 1.34 10.26
CA PHE A 78 -2.28 1.11 9.29
C PHE A 78 -1.33 -0.01 9.70
N GLU A 79 -1.10 -0.18 11.00
CA GLU A 79 -0.29 -1.27 11.55
C GLU A 79 -0.94 -2.61 11.21
N ARG A 80 -2.23 -2.77 11.50
CA ARG A 80 -2.97 -3.97 11.13
C ARG A 80 -3.00 -4.24 9.63
N VAL A 81 -3.13 -3.20 8.80
CA VAL A 81 -3.09 -3.38 7.33
C VAL A 81 -1.72 -3.89 6.90
N PHE A 82 -0.64 -3.30 7.42
CA PHE A 82 0.73 -3.71 7.12
C PHE A 82 1.02 -5.15 7.59
N GLU A 83 0.70 -5.47 8.85
CA GLU A 83 0.92 -6.79 9.45
C GLU A 83 0.09 -7.88 8.76
N SER A 84 -1.09 -7.54 8.22
CA SER A 84 -1.91 -8.52 7.49
C SER A 84 -1.23 -9.06 6.23
N CYS A 85 -0.20 -8.37 5.73
CA CYS A 85 0.63 -8.86 4.63
C CYS A 85 1.66 -9.89 5.08
N LEU A 86 1.95 -10.05 6.38
CA LEU A 86 3.04 -10.90 6.88
C LEU A 86 4.39 -10.62 6.18
N PRO A 87 4.87 -9.36 6.16
CA PRO A 87 6.19 -9.05 5.64
C PRO A 87 7.29 -9.56 6.60
N PRO A 88 8.51 -9.85 6.11
CA PRO A 88 9.64 -10.33 6.92
C PRO A 88 10.36 -9.21 7.68
N PHE A 89 9.73 -8.04 7.80
CA PHE A 89 10.27 -6.86 8.45
C PHE A 89 9.16 -6.08 9.15
N ASP A 90 9.50 -5.40 10.24
CA ASP A 90 8.54 -4.62 11.02
C ASP A 90 8.12 -3.33 10.27
N PRO A 91 6.93 -2.79 10.55
CA PRO A 91 6.54 -1.48 10.04
C PRO A 91 7.45 -0.37 10.58
N PRO A 92 7.48 0.81 9.93
CA PRO A 92 8.10 1.98 10.52
C PRO A 92 7.40 2.36 11.83
N LYS A 93 8.04 3.20 12.65
CA LYS A 93 7.52 3.62 13.96
C LYS A 93 6.08 4.16 13.90
N ASP A 94 5.75 4.88 12.84
CA ASP A 94 4.36 5.16 12.46
C ASP A 94 4.05 4.39 11.18
N ALA A 95 3.28 3.31 11.26
CA ALA A 95 2.93 2.47 10.12
C ALA A 95 2.28 3.27 8.98
N ARG A 96 1.63 4.40 9.27
CA ARG A 96 1.08 5.30 8.25
C ARG A 96 2.15 5.83 7.30
N ASP A 97 3.37 6.07 7.79
CA ASP A 97 4.47 6.61 6.99
C ASP A 97 4.80 5.71 5.81
N PHE A 98 4.68 4.39 5.95
CA PHE A 98 4.86 3.44 4.85
C PHE A 98 3.92 3.73 3.68
N PHE A 99 2.64 3.97 3.96
CA PHE A 99 1.63 4.27 2.94
C PHE A 99 1.79 5.69 2.35
N VAL A 100 2.27 6.64 3.16
CA VAL A 100 2.66 7.97 2.67
C VAL A 100 3.82 7.86 1.69
N TRP A 101 4.84 7.06 2.01
CA TRP A 101 5.98 6.86 1.12
C TRP A 101 5.58 6.15 -0.18
N ILE A 102 4.64 5.19 -0.14
CA ILE A 102 4.04 4.62 -1.36
C ILE A 102 3.43 5.73 -2.22
N TRP A 103 2.64 6.62 -1.61
CA TRP A 103 2.03 7.74 -2.34
C TRP A 103 3.08 8.66 -2.97
N GLU A 104 4.09 9.06 -2.20
CA GLU A 104 5.17 9.94 -2.67
C GLU A 104 5.99 9.32 -3.80
N GLU A 105 6.28 8.03 -3.73
CA GLU A 105 7.02 7.32 -4.78
C GLU A 105 6.22 7.19 -6.09
N PHE A 106 4.89 7.15 -6.01
CA PHE A 106 4.02 6.99 -7.19
C PHE A 106 3.54 8.31 -7.78
N TYR A 107 3.23 9.28 -6.91
CA TYR A 107 2.49 10.51 -7.22
C TYR A 107 3.19 11.74 -6.65
N GLY A 108 4.52 11.72 -6.54
CA GLY A 108 5.32 12.83 -6.00
C GLY A 108 4.86 14.20 -6.52
N GLY A 109 4.46 15.08 -5.61
CA GLY A 109 3.89 16.40 -5.91
C GLY A 109 2.36 16.49 -5.83
N GLU A 110 1.66 15.37 -5.67
CA GLU A 110 0.22 15.35 -5.41
C GLU A 110 -0.12 15.32 -3.92
N VAL A 111 -1.19 16.01 -3.52
CA VAL A 111 -1.68 16.02 -2.14
C VAL A 111 -2.56 14.79 -1.88
N TYR A 112 -2.21 13.99 -0.87
CA TYR A 112 -3.03 12.85 -0.44
C TYR A 112 -4.11 13.23 0.58
N GLU A 113 -3.98 14.35 1.29
CA GLU A 113 -4.95 14.81 2.29
C GLU A 113 -6.16 15.44 1.60
N VAL A 114 -7.22 14.65 1.42
CA VAL A 114 -8.49 15.16 0.90
C VAL A 114 -9.42 15.49 2.07
N PRO A 115 -9.94 16.72 2.16
CA PRO A 115 -10.60 17.22 3.36
C PRO A 115 -11.97 16.59 3.69
N ASN A 116 -12.48 15.65 2.89
CA ASN A 116 -13.83 15.12 3.14
C ASN A 116 -14.02 13.64 2.78
N LYS A 117 -14.04 12.78 3.79
CA LYS A 117 -14.37 11.35 3.67
C LYS A 117 -15.79 11.09 3.14
N ALA A 118 -16.72 12.03 3.32
CA ALA A 118 -18.13 11.85 2.94
C ALA A 118 -18.34 11.77 1.42
N ILE A 119 -17.31 12.02 0.62
CA ILE A 119 -17.38 11.84 -0.83
C ILE A 119 -17.21 10.38 -1.26
N TYR A 120 -16.66 9.50 -0.40
CA TYR A 120 -16.38 8.10 -0.74
C TYR A 120 -17.55 7.17 -0.42
N VAL A 121 -17.76 6.19 -1.30
CA VAL A 121 -18.65 5.04 -1.08
C VAL A 121 -17.80 3.78 -1.17
N ILE A 122 -17.81 2.99 -0.10
CA ILE A 122 -17.02 1.77 -0.02
C ILE A 122 -17.69 0.67 -0.87
N ASN A 123 -16.93 0.10 -1.79
CA ASN A 123 -17.24 -1.15 -2.46
C ASN A 123 -16.48 -2.29 -1.77
N SER A 124 -17.21 -3.24 -1.19
CA SER A 124 -16.62 -4.38 -0.45
C SER A 124 -16.46 -5.64 -1.30
N ASP A 125 -16.52 -5.54 -2.63
CA ASP A 125 -16.31 -6.67 -3.53
C ASP A 125 -14.84 -7.12 -3.55
N VAL A 126 -14.53 -8.14 -2.77
CA VAL A 126 -13.19 -8.74 -2.66
C VAL A 126 -12.62 -9.23 -3.99
N ASN A 127 -13.46 -9.51 -4.99
CA ASN A 127 -13.02 -10.03 -6.28
C ASN A 127 -12.73 -8.92 -7.30
N GLU A 128 -13.07 -7.66 -7.00
CA GLU A 128 -12.88 -6.56 -7.95
C GLU A 128 -11.43 -6.40 -8.43
N PRO A 129 -10.38 -6.51 -7.57
CA PRO A 129 -9.00 -6.40 -8.02
C PRO A 129 -8.59 -7.50 -9.01
N ASN A 130 -9.21 -8.67 -8.94
CA ASN A 130 -8.91 -9.83 -9.80
C ASN A 130 -9.60 -9.76 -11.17
N ARG A 131 -10.55 -8.85 -11.36
CA ARG A 131 -11.23 -8.71 -12.65
C ARG A 131 -10.29 -8.04 -13.65
N SER A 132 -10.21 -8.63 -14.84
CA SER A 132 -9.74 -7.96 -16.05
C SER A 132 -10.72 -6.82 -16.32
N SER A 133 -10.40 -5.63 -15.82
CA SER A 133 -11.16 -4.39 -15.97
C SER A 133 -11.90 -4.26 -17.30
#